data_AF-A0A0S7ZLB5-F1
#
_entry.id   AF-A0A0S7ZLB5-F1
#
_cell.length_a   1.000
_cell.length_b   1.000
_cell.length_c   1.000
_cell.angle_alpha   90.00
_cell.angle_beta   90.00
_cell.angle_gamma   90.00
#
_symmetry.space_group_name_H-M   'P 1'
#
loop_
_entity.id
_entity.type
_entity.pdbx_description
1 polymer ?
#
loop_
_entity_poly.entity_id
_entity_poly.type
_entity_poly.pdbx_seq_one_letter_code
_entity_poly.pdbx_strand_id
1 'polypeptide(L)'
;MAENKTQDERVTCKVCGKVLTREQSMNNEIGHRCDTLIQEGWTGEKLAKHYAGVTGKIPEGFIKVADLHRAIDAKKAGIPGLTVSKMVKAIGKDRALEGPIHPIAKPIYDDRRVRWVNPWLATTDGLNAIATGDYSKAPEA
;
A
#
# COMPACT_ATOMS: atom_id res chain seq x y z
N MET A 1 2.70 -33.62 17.22
CA MET A 1 1.31 -33.59 16.76
C MET A 1 0.94 -32.12 16.66
N ALA A 2 0.72 -31.59 15.45
CA ALA A 2 0.35 -30.18 15.28
C ALA A 2 -1.15 -30.05 15.58
N GLU A 3 -1.49 -29.25 16.60
CA GLU A 3 -2.88 -28.90 16.91
C GLU A 3 -3.47 -28.13 15.74
N ASN A 4 -4.51 -28.72 15.15
CA ASN A 4 -5.17 -28.17 13.98
C ASN A 4 -6.13 -27.07 14.45
N LYS A 5 -5.68 -25.80 14.40
CA LYS A 5 -6.49 -24.64 14.77
C LYS A 5 -7.69 -24.54 13.81
N THR A 6 -8.90 -24.72 14.32
CA THR A 6 -10.15 -24.65 13.56
C THR A 6 -10.43 -23.22 13.09
N GLN A 7 -11.13 -23.07 11.95
CA GLN A 7 -11.41 -21.79 11.26
C GLN A 7 -12.15 -20.71 12.10
N ASP A 8 -12.56 -21.02 13.33
CA ASP A 8 -13.27 -20.09 14.22
C ASP A 8 -12.34 -19.15 15.02
N GLU A 9 -11.07 -19.51 15.23
CA GLU A 9 -10.10 -18.59 15.83
C GLU A 9 -9.50 -17.66 14.77
N ARG A 10 -9.85 -16.37 14.84
CA ARG A 10 -9.22 -15.33 14.01
C ARG A 10 -7.75 -15.17 14.41
N VAL A 11 -6.86 -15.97 13.83
CA VAL A 11 -5.41 -15.82 14.02
C VAL A 11 -4.93 -14.57 13.28
N THR A 12 -4.19 -13.71 13.97
CA THR A 12 -3.58 -12.50 13.38
C THR A 12 -2.07 -12.63 13.27
N CYS A 13 -1.49 -12.10 12.20
CA CYS A 13 -0.04 -12.01 12.03
C CYS A 13 0.62 -11.24 13.18
N LYS A 14 1.57 -11.85 13.89
CA LYS A 14 2.30 -11.21 15.00
C LYS A 14 3.09 -9.94 14.62
N VAL A 15 3.45 -9.80 13.35
CA VAL A 15 4.25 -8.66 12.86
C VAL A 15 3.37 -7.49 12.42
N CYS A 16 2.36 -7.79 11.61
CA CYS A 16 1.56 -6.75 10.96
C CYS A 16 0.13 -6.68 11.43
N GLY A 17 -0.33 -7.60 12.29
CA GLY A 17 -1.69 -7.72 12.84
C GLY A 17 -2.75 -8.15 11.83
N LYS A 18 -2.39 -8.66 10.64
CA LYS A 18 -3.36 -9.03 9.58
C LYS A 18 -4.03 -10.33 9.94
N VAL A 19 -5.36 -10.41 9.79
CA VAL A 19 -6.09 -11.67 9.91
C VAL A 19 -5.58 -12.65 8.86
N LEU A 20 -5.21 -13.84 9.33
CA LEU A 20 -4.67 -14.93 8.52
C LEU A 20 -5.81 -15.90 8.22
N THR A 21 -5.90 -16.31 6.96
CA THR A 21 -6.94 -17.23 6.49
C THR A 21 -6.38 -18.50 5.87
N ARG A 22 -5.06 -18.55 5.65
CA ARG A 22 -4.35 -19.71 5.10
C ARG A 22 -3.77 -20.52 6.24
N GLU A 23 -4.02 -21.83 6.25
CA GLU A 23 -3.59 -22.76 7.30
C GLU A 23 -2.11 -22.61 7.68
N GLN A 24 -1.21 -22.65 6.69
CA GLN A 24 0.23 -22.46 6.93
C GLN A 24 0.56 -21.13 7.61
N SER A 25 -0.12 -20.05 7.24
CA SER A 25 0.07 -18.75 7.88
C SER A 25 -0.49 -18.72 9.31
N MET A 26 -1.63 -19.38 9.54
CA MET A 26 -2.22 -19.49 10.88
C MET A 26 -1.32 -20.31 11.82
N ASN A 27 -0.79 -21.43 11.35
CA ASN A 27 0.12 -22.30 12.12
C ASN A 27 1.43 -21.59 12.49
N ASN A 28 1.95 -20.76 11.58
CA ASN A 28 3.18 -19.99 11.81
C ASN A 28 2.93 -18.62 12.46
N GLU A 29 1.66 -18.25 12.65
CA GLU A 29 1.19 -16.95 13.17
C GLU A 29 1.81 -15.74 12.44
N ILE A 30 2.17 -15.94 11.16
CA ILE A 30 2.82 -14.95 10.33
C ILE A 30 2.27 -14.99 8.90
N GLY A 31 1.96 -13.82 8.36
CA GLY A 31 1.52 -13.72 6.98
C GLY A 31 2.69 -13.89 6.00
N HIS A 32 2.43 -14.53 4.86
CA HIS A 32 3.43 -14.83 3.83
C HIS A 32 4.35 -13.64 3.50
N ARG A 33 3.80 -12.43 3.31
CA ARG A 33 4.64 -11.25 2.99
C ARG A 33 5.57 -10.85 4.13
N CYS A 34 5.14 -10.96 5.38
CA CYS A 34 6.00 -10.66 6.54
C CYS A 34 7.09 -11.72 6.68
N ASP A 35 6.76 -12.98 6.42
CA ASP A 35 7.73 -14.09 6.40
C ASP A 35 8.79 -13.86 5.30
N THR A 36 8.39 -13.52 4.08
CA THR A 36 9.32 -13.16 2.99
C THR A 36 10.23 -12.00 3.38
N LEU A 37 9.70 -10.94 3.99
CA LEU A 37 10.52 -9.80 4.41
C LEU A 37 11.52 -10.18 5.50
N ILE A 38 11.14 -11.07 6.42
CA ILE A 38 12.07 -11.59 7.43
C ILE A 38 13.19 -12.39 6.77
N GLN A 39 12.87 -13.22 5.77
CA GLN A 39 13.87 -13.95 4.97
C GLN A 39 14.78 -13.00 4.18
N GLU A 40 14.28 -11.83 3.75
CA GLU A 40 15.05 -10.75 3.12
C GLU A 40 15.89 -9.91 4.14
N GLY A 41 15.93 -10.30 5.42
CA GLY A 41 16.78 -9.68 6.44
C GLY A 41 16.09 -8.63 7.33
N TRP A 42 14.77 -8.48 7.22
CA TRP A 42 14.01 -7.67 8.17
C TRP A 42 13.80 -8.41 9.49
N THR A 43 13.70 -7.67 10.60
CA THR A 43 13.23 -8.24 11.87
C THR A 43 11.76 -7.91 12.07
N GLY A 44 11.03 -8.74 12.84
CA GLY A 44 9.64 -8.48 13.19
C GLY A 44 9.44 -7.11 13.83
N GLU A 45 10.35 -6.70 14.72
CA GLU A 45 10.34 -5.38 15.36
C GLU A 45 10.57 -4.23 14.37
N LYS A 46 11.53 -4.38 13.44
CA LYS A 46 11.78 -3.36 12.40
C LYS A 46 10.55 -3.19 11.51
N LEU A 47 9.90 -4.28 11.12
CA LEU A 47 8.67 -4.24 10.33
C LEU A 47 7.51 -3.61 11.10
N ALA A 48 7.32 -3.98 12.37
CA ALA A 48 6.29 -3.39 13.22
C ALA A 48 6.48 -1.88 13.37
N LYS A 49 7.72 -1.44 13.65
CA LYS A 49 8.08 -0.01 13.73
C LYS A 49 7.89 0.71 12.40
N HIS A 50 8.27 0.09 11.28
CA HIS A 50 8.05 0.63 9.95
C HIS A 50 6.57 0.81 9.65
N TYR A 51 5.75 -0.21 9.91
CA TYR A 51 4.30 -0.14 9.69
C TYR A 51 3.61 0.90 10.57
N ALA A 52 4.04 1.04 11.83
CA ALA A 52 3.58 2.11 12.70
C ALA A 52 3.95 3.49 12.13
N GLY A 53 5.17 3.65 11.60
CA GLY A 53 5.66 4.91 11.04
C GLY A 53 4.98 5.36 9.74
N VAL A 54 4.38 4.44 8.98
CA VAL A 54 3.63 4.76 7.74
C VAL A 54 2.12 4.84 7.95
N THR A 55 1.64 4.45 9.13
CA THR A 55 0.23 4.51 9.51
C THR A 55 -0.04 5.81 10.25
N GLY A 56 -1.15 6.49 9.96
CA GLY A 56 -1.44 7.77 10.58
C GLY A 56 -2.83 8.32 10.27
N LYS A 57 -3.12 9.51 10.80
CA LYS A 57 -4.37 10.21 10.54
C LYS A 57 -4.44 10.61 9.07
N ILE A 58 -5.55 10.26 8.43
CA ILE A 58 -5.81 10.61 7.03
C ILE A 58 -6.20 12.11 6.94
N PRO A 59 -5.50 12.93 6.14
CA PRO A 59 -5.88 14.31 5.90
C PRO A 59 -7.23 14.40 5.19
N GLU A 60 -7.95 15.51 5.40
CA GLU A 60 -9.23 15.75 4.75
C GLU A 60 -9.06 15.81 3.21
N GLY A 61 -10.02 15.24 2.48
CA GLY A 61 -10.01 15.21 1.02
C GLY A 61 -9.11 14.15 0.39
N PHE A 62 -8.31 13.39 1.16
CA PHE A 62 -7.56 12.26 0.62
C PHE A 62 -8.50 11.19 0.06
N ILE A 63 -8.07 10.54 -1.01
CA ILE A 63 -8.83 9.48 -1.69
C ILE A 63 -8.15 8.13 -1.47
N LYS A 64 -8.92 7.04 -1.54
CA LYS A 64 -8.33 5.71 -1.46
C LYS A 64 -7.56 5.42 -2.75
N VAL A 65 -6.49 4.64 -2.66
CA VAL A 65 -5.79 4.14 -3.85
C VAL A 65 -6.73 3.32 -4.75
N ALA A 66 -7.77 2.69 -4.18
CA ALA A 66 -8.81 2.02 -4.96
C ALA A 66 -9.62 3.01 -5.83
N ASP A 67 -9.87 4.23 -5.36
CA ASP A 67 -10.52 5.28 -6.14
C ASP A 67 -9.59 5.79 -7.25
N LEU A 68 -8.30 6.00 -6.96
CA LEU A 68 -7.30 6.35 -7.96
C LEU A 68 -7.17 5.27 -9.05
N HIS A 69 -7.17 4.00 -8.67
CA HIS A 69 -7.16 2.88 -9.61
C HIS A 69 -8.36 2.93 -10.55
N ARG A 70 -9.57 3.15 -10.02
CA ARG A 70 -10.78 3.32 -10.85
C ARG A 70 -10.68 4.52 -11.80
N ALA A 71 -10.15 5.65 -11.33
CA ALA A 71 -9.94 6.83 -12.16
C ALA A 71 -8.97 6.56 -13.32
N ILE A 72 -7.90 5.80 -13.06
CA ILE A 72 -6.96 5.37 -14.09
C ILE A 72 -7.63 4.44 -15.09
N ASP A 73 -8.38 3.43 -14.65
CA ASP A 73 -9.07 2.52 -15.55
C ASP A 73 -10.04 3.24 -16.48
N ALA A 74 -10.73 4.26 -15.98
CA ALA A 74 -11.65 5.08 -16.78
C ALA A 74 -10.94 5.96 -17.81
N LYS A 75 -9.73 6.45 -17.53
CA LYS A 75 -9.05 7.47 -18.35
C LYS A 75 -7.83 6.98 -19.13
N LYS A 76 -7.29 5.80 -18.83
CA LYS A 76 -6.06 5.25 -19.45
C LYS A 76 -6.14 5.12 -20.97
N ALA A 77 -7.32 4.96 -21.55
CA ALA A 77 -7.49 4.92 -23.00
C ALA A 77 -7.21 6.29 -23.68
N GLY A 78 -7.38 7.40 -22.95
CA GLY A 78 -7.17 8.75 -23.46
C GLY A 78 -5.85 9.40 -23.03
N ILE A 79 -5.04 8.73 -22.20
CA ILE A 79 -3.78 9.27 -21.68
C ILE A 79 -2.64 8.29 -22.02
N PRO A 80 -1.83 8.58 -23.05
CA PRO A 80 -0.73 7.71 -23.45
C PRO A 80 0.23 7.40 -22.30
N GLY A 81 0.54 6.11 -22.12
CA GLY A 81 1.46 5.63 -21.07
C GLY A 81 0.85 5.52 -19.67
N LEU A 82 -0.40 5.95 -19.45
CA LEU A 82 -1.07 5.78 -18.17
C LEU A 82 -1.45 4.32 -17.94
N THR A 83 -0.91 3.72 -16.87
CA THR A 83 -1.22 2.33 -16.49
C THR A 83 -1.28 2.19 -14.97
N VAL A 84 -1.94 1.13 -14.50
CA VAL A 84 -1.92 0.74 -13.07
C VAL A 84 -0.50 0.46 -12.59
N SER A 85 0.35 -0.13 -13.44
CA SER A 85 1.77 -0.35 -13.13
C SER A 85 2.52 0.97 -12.88
N LYS A 86 2.21 2.02 -13.66
CA LYS A 86 2.77 3.37 -13.44
C LYS A 86 2.28 4.00 -12.14
N MET A 87 1.01 3.82 -11.80
CA MET A 87 0.47 4.22 -10.49
C MET A 87 1.21 3.54 -9.34
N VAL A 88 1.40 2.22 -9.42
CA VAL A 88 2.13 1.46 -8.37
C VAL A 88 3.57 1.95 -8.25
N LYS A 89 4.25 2.24 -9.36
CA LYS A 89 5.59 2.84 -9.33
C LYS A 89 5.58 4.23 -8.70
N ALA A 90 4.61 5.07 -9.05
CA ALA A 90 4.47 6.43 -8.54
C ALA A 90 4.29 6.49 -7.01
N ILE A 91 3.37 5.70 -6.46
CA ILE A 91 3.05 5.69 -5.02
C ILE A 91 4.05 4.85 -4.20
N GLY A 92 4.88 4.05 -4.86
CA GLY A 92 5.76 3.08 -4.21
C GLY A 92 5.08 1.74 -3.92
N LYS A 93 5.90 0.75 -3.54
CA LYS A 93 5.41 -0.59 -3.23
C LYS A 93 4.65 -0.62 -1.91
N ASP A 94 3.94 -1.73 -1.70
CA ASP A 94 3.14 -1.95 -0.50
C ASP A 94 3.92 -1.63 0.78
N ARG A 95 3.22 -0.97 1.71
CA ARG A 95 3.76 -0.47 2.98
C ARG A 95 4.94 0.47 2.85
N ALA A 96 5.10 1.16 1.73
CA ALA A 96 6.22 2.09 1.49
C ALA A 96 7.60 1.42 1.71
N LEU A 97 7.69 0.12 1.40
CA LEU A 97 8.97 -0.60 1.36
C LEU A 97 9.88 -0.06 0.26
N GLU A 98 9.27 0.44 -0.82
CA GLU A 98 9.89 1.34 -1.77
C GLU A 98 9.12 2.65 -1.70
N GLY A 99 9.86 3.76 -1.57
CA GLY A 99 9.28 5.09 -1.46
C GLY A 99 8.56 5.54 -2.74
N PRO A 100 7.69 6.54 -2.63
CA PRO A 100 7.06 7.15 -3.80
C PRO A 100 8.09 7.89 -4.65
N ILE A 101 7.80 8.05 -5.94
CA ILE A 101 8.63 8.83 -6.86
C ILE A 101 8.61 10.33 -6.51
N HIS A 102 7.51 10.81 -5.93
CA HIS A 102 7.33 12.20 -5.52
C HIS A 102 6.60 12.28 -4.18
N PRO A 103 6.90 13.27 -3.30
CA PRO A 103 6.22 13.44 -2.01
C PRO A 103 4.69 13.50 -2.11
N ILE A 104 4.14 14.12 -3.16
CA ILE A 104 2.68 14.19 -3.39
C ILE A 104 2.03 12.82 -3.58
N ALA A 105 2.81 11.82 -4.02
CA ALA A 105 2.35 10.46 -4.24
C ALA A 105 2.53 9.57 -3.00
N LYS A 106 3.06 10.11 -1.89
CA LYS A 106 3.29 9.37 -0.66
C LYS A 106 1.96 8.84 -0.10
N PRO A 107 1.79 7.51 0.01
CA PRO A 107 0.59 6.94 0.58
C PRO A 107 0.61 7.09 2.11
N ILE A 108 -0.56 7.36 2.69
CA ILE A 108 -0.82 7.27 4.12
C ILE A 108 -1.69 6.04 4.35
N TYR A 109 -1.33 5.23 5.35
CA TYR A 109 -2.10 4.07 5.73
C TYR A 109 -3.01 4.44 6.91
N ASP A 110 -4.30 4.08 6.85
CA ASP A 110 -5.17 4.18 8.02
C ASP A 110 -4.97 2.97 8.97
N ASP A 111 -5.66 2.97 10.12
CA ASP A 111 -5.58 1.87 11.10
C ASP A 111 -6.04 0.52 10.51
N ARG A 112 -6.89 0.57 9.47
CA ARG A 112 -7.35 -0.59 8.71
C ARG A 112 -6.39 -0.96 7.57
N ARG A 113 -5.29 -0.21 7.43
CA ARG A 113 -4.19 -0.40 6.47
C ARG A 113 -4.62 -0.17 5.02
N VAL A 114 -5.70 0.56 4.84
CA VAL A 114 -6.11 1.06 3.53
C VAL A 114 -5.17 2.18 3.14
N ARG A 115 -4.75 2.19 1.88
CA ARG A 115 -3.89 3.23 1.32
C ARG A 115 -4.70 4.42 0.87
N TRP A 116 -4.30 5.60 1.32
CA TRP A 116 -4.86 6.89 0.97
C TRP A 116 -3.78 7.76 0.34
N VAL A 117 -4.17 8.55 -0.65
CA VAL A 117 -3.25 9.42 -1.41
C VAL A 117 -3.89 10.78 -1.66
N ASN A 118 -3.05 11.75 -2.01
CA ASN A 118 -3.50 13.10 -2.33
C ASN A 118 -4.49 13.07 -3.52
N PRO A 119 -5.64 13.76 -3.44
CA PRO A 119 -6.67 13.76 -4.49
C PRO A 119 -6.18 14.34 -5.81
N TRP A 120 -5.14 15.18 -5.80
CA TRP A 120 -4.53 15.74 -7.00
C TRP A 120 -4.10 14.64 -8.00
N LEU A 121 -3.68 13.46 -7.52
CA LEU A 121 -3.29 12.34 -8.38
C LEU A 121 -4.42 11.82 -9.28
N ALA A 122 -5.69 12.07 -8.93
CA ALA A 122 -6.85 11.68 -9.75
C ALA A 122 -7.30 12.78 -10.74
N THR A 123 -6.68 13.95 -10.70
CA THR A 123 -6.92 15.03 -11.67
C THR A 123 -6.27 14.72 -13.01
N THR A 124 -6.63 15.44 -14.08
CA THR A 124 -5.99 15.26 -15.38
C THR A 124 -4.48 15.51 -15.33
N ASP A 125 -4.02 16.54 -14.61
CA ASP A 125 -2.59 16.81 -14.44
C ASP A 125 -1.88 15.72 -13.63
N GLY A 126 -2.48 15.24 -12.54
CA GLY A 126 -1.93 14.16 -11.73
C GLY A 126 -1.84 12.84 -12.50
N LEU A 127 -2.83 12.52 -13.33
CA LEU A 127 -2.82 11.33 -14.18
C LEU A 127 -1.75 11.42 -15.28
N ASN A 128 -1.57 12.59 -15.89
CA ASN A 128 -0.47 12.83 -16.82
C ASN A 128 0.89 12.67 -16.11
N ALA A 129 1.04 13.21 -14.90
CA ALA A 129 2.25 13.07 -14.10
C ALA A 129 2.57 11.60 -13.78
N ILE A 130 1.55 10.78 -13.48
CA ILE A 130 1.73 9.33 -13.30
C ILE A 130 2.20 8.65 -14.59
N ALA A 131 1.61 9.03 -15.74
CA ALA A 131 1.95 8.46 -17.04
C ALA A 131 3.41 8.76 -17.44
N THR A 132 3.81 10.03 -17.32
CA THR A 132 5.11 10.53 -17.76
C THR A 132 6.21 10.37 -16.70
N GLY A 133 5.85 10.38 -15.42
CA GLY A 133 6.78 10.52 -14.30
C GLY A 133 7.15 11.96 -13.98
N ASP A 134 6.53 12.96 -14.63
CA ASP A 134 6.81 14.38 -14.43
C ASP A 134 5.81 15.01 -13.45
N TYR A 135 6.32 15.38 -12.26
CA TYR A 135 5.54 15.99 -11.19
C TYR A 135 5.79 17.50 -11.05
N SER A 136 6.34 18.17 -12.07
CA SER A 136 6.63 19.61 -12.05
C SER A 136 5.41 20.50 -11.75
N LYS A 137 4.19 20.01 -12.05
CA LYS A 137 2.91 20.68 -11.76
C LYS A 137 2.26 20.24 -10.45
N ALA A 138 2.93 19.39 -9.67
CA ALA A 138 2.39 18.94 -8.40
C ALA A 138 2.30 20.12 -7.42
N PRO A 139 1.20 20.23 -6.65
CA PRO A 139 1.17 21.16 -5.54
C PRO A 139 2.18 20.72 -4.47
N GLU A 140 2.55 21.65 -3.59
CA GLU A 140 3.34 21.32 -2.41
C GLU A 140 2.56 20.32 -1.54
N ALA A 141 3.28 19.29 -1.07
CA ALA A 141 2.71 18.10 -0.42
C ALA A 141 2.50 18.28 1.09
#